data_AF-W4V4R5-F1
#
_entry.id   AF-W4V4R5-F1
#
_cell.length_a   1.000
_cell.length_b   1.000
_cell.length_c   1.000
_cell.angle_alpha   90.00
_cell.angle_beta   90.00
_cell.angle_gamma   90.00
#
_symmetry.space_group_name_H-M   'P 1'
#
loop_
_entity.id
_entity.type
_entity.pdbx_description
1 polymer ?
#
loop_
_entity_poly.entity_id
_entity_poly.type
_entity_poly.pdbx_seq_one_letter_code
_entity_poly.pdbx_strand_id
1 'polypeptide(L)'
;MAYNNIIAVTEKGLFTGYEDGSFRPDNFITRAEFATVLAKYLQLKNVEHDEVNFSDIANHWAKNYIDEIFRVRLIEGYLENGVRLFKPDNYITRSEAVTIINKMLFRGPLEGAKVPFADVEEGYWAYGHILESSIDHYYVRNKEQSETIVSKKTVE
;
A
#
# COMPACT_ATOMS: atom_id res chain seq x y z
N MET A 1 -16.07 16.64 -7.19
CA MET A 1 -15.83 15.95 -5.89
C MET A 1 -14.45 15.26 -5.78
N ALA A 2 -13.57 15.27 -6.80
CA ALA A 2 -12.14 14.92 -6.61
C ALA A 2 -11.20 16.16 -6.60
N TYR A 3 -11.68 17.30 -7.11
CA TYR A 3 -10.90 18.52 -7.29
C TYR A 3 -10.18 19.00 -6.01
N ASN A 4 -10.89 19.08 -4.88
CA ASN A 4 -10.29 19.49 -3.62
C ASN A 4 -9.22 18.50 -3.12
N ASN A 5 -9.39 17.20 -3.39
CA ASN A 5 -8.40 16.19 -3.01
C ASN A 5 -7.13 16.33 -3.87
N ILE A 6 -7.30 16.59 -5.17
CA ILE A 6 -6.18 16.85 -6.09
C ILE A 6 -5.38 18.07 -5.62
N ILE A 7 -6.06 19.18 -5.31
CA ILE A 7 -5.40 20.38 -4.76
C ILE A 7 -4.64 20.02 -3.49
N ALA A 8 -5.27 19.34 -2.53
CA ALA A 8 -4.64 19.02 -1.26
C ALA A 8 -3.36 18.17 -1.44
N VAL A 9 -3.37 17.15 -2.28
CA VAL A 9 -2.19 16.30 -2.50
C VAL A 9 -1.11 17.00 -3.33
N THR A 10 -1.49 17.93 -4.21
CA THR A 10 -0.54 18.76 -4.98
C THR A 10 0.12 19.83 -4.11
N GLU A 11 -0.64 20.53 -3.26
CA GLU A 11 -0.10 21.50 -2.29
C GLU A 11 0.87 20.84 -1.29
N LYS A 12 0.64 19.56 -0.96
CA LYS A 12 1.56 18.77 -0.13
C LYS A 12 2.74 18.18 -0.90
N GLY A 13 2.85 18.41 -2.21
CA GLY A 13 3.93 17.91 -3.06
C GLY A 13 3.93 16.39 -3.27
N LEU A 14 2.84 15.71 -2.91
CA LEU A 14 2.70 14.26 -3.05
C LEU A 14 2.57 13.88 -4.54
N PHE A 15 1.68 14.58 -5.24
CA PHE A 15 1.52 14.50 -6.70
C PHE A 15 1.85 15.84 -7.35
N THR A 16 2.80 15.86 -8.28
CA THR A 16 3.26 17.07 -8.96
C THR A 16 2.75 17.20 -10.39
N GLY A 17 1.99 16.22 -10.89
CA GLY A 17 1.62 16.14 -12.30
C GLY A 17 2.82 15.77 -13.19
N TYR A 18 2.60 15.85 -14.50
CA TYR A 18 3.59 15.55 -15.53
C TYR A 18 4.23 16.84 -16.08
N GLU A 19 5.35 16.71 -16.79
CA GLU A 19 6.08 17.85 -17.38
C GLU A 19 5.23 18.70 -18.34
N ASP A 20 4.22 18.09 -18.96
CA ASP A 20 3.25 18.77 -19.85
C ASP A 20 2.18 19.58 -19.08
N GLY A 21 2.25 19.62 -17.76
CA GLY A 21 1.29 20.32 -16.88
C GLY A 21 0.00 19.54 -16.62
N SER A 22 -0.13 18.30 -17.09
CA SER A 22 -1.31 17.48 -16.83
C SER A 22 -1.23 16.75 -15.48
N PHE A 23 -2.39 16.50 -14.86
CA PHE A 23 -2.50 15.61 -13.68
C PHE A 23 -2.93 14.18 -14.06
N ARG A 24 -3.68 14.03 -15.15
CA ARG A 24 -4.23 12.76 -15.67
C ARG A 24 -5.05 11.98 -14.62
N PRO A 25 -6.12 12.58 -14.06
CA PRO A 25 -6.85 12.02 -12.91
C PRO A 25 -7.54 10.68 -13.18
N ASP A 26 -7.82 10.37 -14.44
CA ASP A 26 -8.53 9.15 -14.84
C ASP A 26 -7.57 8.03 -15.31
N ASN A 27 -6.26 8.29 -15.32
CA ASN A 27 -5.27 7.27 -15.65
C ASN A 27 -5.09 6.30 -14.48
N PHE A 28 -4.78 5.04 -14.81
CA PHE A 28 -4.30 4.10 -13.81
C PHE A 28 -2.94 4.54 -13.26
N ILE A 29 -2.76 4.38 -11.96
CA ILE A 29 -1.50 4.65 -11.27
C ILE A 29 -0.59 3.43 -11.30
N THR A 30 0.69 3.63 -11.58
CA THR A 30 1.69 2.55 -11.49
C THR A 30 2.05 2.24 -10.05
N ARG A 31 2.62 1.06 -9.81
CA ARG A 31 3.15 0.68 -8.50
C ARG A 31 4.26 1.62 -8.04
N ALA A 32 5.10 2.10 -8.96
CA ALA A 32 6.14 3.08 -8.66
C ALA A 32 5.60 4.46 -8.27
N GLU A 33 4.57 4.95 -8.97
CA GLU A 33 3.91 6.21 -8.62
C GLU A 33 3.24 6.12 -7.24
N PHE A 34 2.53 5.02 -6.96
CA PHE A 34 1.91 4.78 -5.67
C PHE A 34 2.95 4.69 -4.53
N ALA A 35 4.03 3.95 -4.75
CA ALA A 35 5.15 3.84 -3.80
C ALA A 35 5.79 5.20 -3.49
N THR A 36 6.04 6.00 -4.52
CA THR A 36 6.62 7.33 -4.39
C THR A 36 5.73 8.24 -3.55
N VAL A 37 4.42 8.23 -3.79
CA VAL A 37 3.46 9.04 -3.03
C VAL A 37 3.45 8.66 -1.56
N LEU A 38 3.46 7.36 -1.25
CA LEU A 38 3.53 6.88 0.13
C LEU A 38 4.84 7.25 0.82
N ALA A 39 5.96 7.07 0.13
CA ALA A 39 7.28 7.45 0.66
C ALA A 39 7.33 8.95 0.98
N LYS A 40 6.82 9.80 0.08
CA LYS A 40 6.70 11.24 0.30
C LYS A 40 5.77 11.58 1.46
N TYR A 41 4.61 10.93 1.55
CA TYR A 41 3.66 11.13 2.65
C TYR A 41 4.28 10.81 4.00
N LEU A 42 5.04 9.71 4.07
CA LEU A 42 5.77 9.26 5.25
C LEU A 42 7.08 10.03 5.48
N GLN A 43 7.42 10.99 4.60
CA GLN A 43 8.65 11.78 4.64
C GLN A 43 9.92 10.90 4.67
N LEU A 44 9.88 9.76 3.98
CA LEU A 44 11.04 8.90 3.79
C LEU A 44 12.06 9.61 2.91
N LYS A 45 13.35 9.38 3.20
CA LYS A 45 14.44 10.06 2.49
C LYS A 45 14.59 9.47 1.10
N ASN A 46 14.85 10.33 0.11
CA ASN A 46 15.26 9.87 -1.21
C ASN A 46 16.77 9.63 -1.21
N VAL A 47 17.20 8.50 -0.66
CA VAL A 47 18.61 8.12 -0.57
C VAL A 47 18.85 6.81 -1.30
N GLU A 48 20.03 6.70 -1.88
CA GLU A 48 20.50 5.43 -2.41
C GLU A 48 20.97 4.53 -1.26
N HIS A 49 20.72 3.23 -1.40
CA HIS A 49 21.17 2.22 -0.47
C HIS A 49 22.17 1.29 -1.15
N ASP A 50 23.14 0.79 -0.38
CA ASP A 50 24.16 -0.14 -0.87
C ASP A 50 23.55 -1.45 -1.39
N GLU A 51 22.47 -1.92 -0.73
CA GLU A 51 21.71 -3.10 -1.12
C GLU A 51 20.37 -2.68 -1.74
N VAL A 52 20.10 -3.17 -2.95
CA VAL A 52 18.83 -2.96 -3.65
C VAL A 52 17.99 -4.23 -3.53
N ASN A 53 16.78 -4.13 -2.98
CA ASN A 53 15.97 -5.31 -2.62
C ASN A 53 15.18 -5.92 -3.79
N PHE A 54 15.16 -5.26 -4.95
CA PHE A 54 14.43 -5.70 -6.13
C PHE A 54 15.32 -5.69 -7.36
N SER A 55 15.31 -6.76 -8.15
CA SER A 55 16.23 -6.88 -9.30
C SER A 55 15.81 -6.02 -10.51
N ASP A 56 14.58 -5.52 -10.54
CA ASP A 56 13.97 -4.82 -11.67
C ASP A 56 13.85 -3.30 -11.49
N ILE A 57 14.54 -2.71 -10.50
CA ILE A 57 14.45 -1.26 -10.20
C ILE A 57 15.78 -0.51 -10.34
N ALA A 58 16.89 -1.19 -10.68
CA ALA A 58 18.23 -0.61 -10.60
C ALA A 58 18.40 0.72 -11.36
N ASN A 59 17.73 0.88 -12.50
CA ASN A 59 17.75 2.11 -13.32
C ASN A 59 16.41 2.86 -13.31
N HIS A 60 15.50 2.53 -12.40
CA HIS A 60 14.16 3.11 -12.37
C HIS A 60 14.15 4.41 -11.55
N TRP A 61 13.46 5.45 -12.01
CA TRP A 61 13.43 6.78 -11.36
C TRP A 61 12.93 6.73 -9.90
N ALA A 62 12.06 5.77 -9.60
CA ALA A 62 11.50 5.57 -8.27
C ALA A 62 12.34 4.62 -7.38
N LYS A 63 13.52 4.15 -7.82
CA LYS A 63 14.35 3.14 -7.14
C LYS A 63 14.43 3.35 -5.62
N ASN A 64 14.87 4.54 -5.21
CA ASN A 64 15.12 4.85 -3.80
C ASN A 64 13.83 4.82 -2.98
N TYR A 65 12.74 5.39 -3.49
CA TYR A 65 11.45 5.35 -2.80
C TYR A 65 10.86 3.95 -2.70
N ILE A 66 11.02 3.14 -3.75
CA ILE A 66 10.61 1.73 -3.75
C ILE A 66 11.37 0.96 -2.66
N ASP A 67 12.69 1.15 -2.57
CA ASP A 67 13.52 0.46 -1.59
C ASP A 67 13.16 0.90 -0.15
N GLU A 68 12.92 2.19 0.08
CA GLU A 68 12.50 2.73 1.37
C GLU A 68 11.15 2.15 1.84
N ILE A 69 10.12 2.10 0.99
CA ILE A 69 8.83 1.52 1.40
C ILE A 69 8.90 0.02 1.68
N PHE A 70 9.84 -0.69 1.03
CA PHE A 70 10.15 -2.08 1.37
C PHE A 70 10.83 -2.19 2.73
N ARG A 71 11.82 -1.34 3.02
CA ARG A 71 12.55 -1.32 4.29
C ARG A 71 11.65 -1.02 5.49
N VAL A 72 10.66 -0.16 5.32
CA VAL A 72 9.62 0.08 6.33
C VAL A 72 8.48 -0.95 6.32
N ARG A 73 8.66 -2.06 5.59
CA ARG A 73 7.79 -3.26 5.55
C ARG A 73 6.37 -3.01 5.04
N LEU A 74 6.18 -1.99 4.21
CA LEU A 74 4.87 -1.68 3.63
C LEU A 74 4.56 -2.53 2.39
N ILE A 75 5.58 -2.98 1.67
CA ILE A 75 5.44 -3.80 0.46
C ILE A 75 6.52 -4.88 0.44
N GLU A 76 6.17 -6.07 -0.07
CA GLU A 76 7.11 -7.19 -0.21
C GLU A 76 7.56 -7.41 -1.66
N GLY A 77 6.79 -6.92 -2.63
CA GLY A 77 6.93 -7.27 -4.05
C GLY A 77 6.51 -8.71 -4.35
N TYR A 78 6.99 -9.24 -5.47
CA TYR A 78 6.69 -10.58 -5.95
C TYR A 78 7.95 -11.43 -5.90
N LEU A 79 7.83 -12.66 -5.42
CA LEU A 79 8.91 -13.63 -5.49
C LEU A 79 8.66 -14.56 -6.68
N GLU A 80 9.47 -14.43 -7.72
CA GLU A 80 9.35 -15.22 -8.95
C GLU A 80 10.66 -15.95 -9.20
N ASN A 81 10.63 -17.29 -9.21
CA ASN A 81 11.80 -18.15 -9.39
C ASN A 81 12.97 -17.81 -8.43
N GLY A 82 12.64 -17.45 -7.19
CA GLY A 82 13.62 -17.06 -6.16
C GLY A 82 14.16 -15.63 -6.28
N VAL A 83 13.69 -14.85 -7.26
CA VAL A 83 14.07 -13.45 -7.47
C VAL A 83 12.94 -12.54 -7.01
N ARG A 84 13.28 -11.49 -6.23
CA ARG A 84 12.30 -10.50 -5.78
C ARG A 84 12.16 -9.38 -6.81
N LEU A 85 10.93 -9.17 -7.28
CA LEU A 85 10.56 -8.18 -8.28
C LEU A 85 9.59 -7.17 -7.70
N PHE A 86 9.76 -5.89 -8.04
CA PHE A 86 8.82 -4.86 -7.66
C PHE A 86 7.72 -4.65 -8.71
N LYS A 87 8.05 -4.81 -10.00
CA LYS A 87 7.24 -4.49 -11.18
C LYS A 87 6.79 -3.01 -11.19
N PRO A 88 7.73 -2.06 -11.26
CA PRO A 88 7.46 -0.64 -11.02
C PRO A 88 6.45 -0.03 -11.99
N ASP A 89 6.48 -0.43 -13.25
CA ASP A 89 5.63 0.12 -14.31
C ASP A 89 4.27 -0.58 -14.44
N ASN A 90 4.05 -1.67 -13.71
CA ASN A 90 2.74 -2.31 -13.66
C ASN A 90 1.75 -1.43 -12.89
N TYR A 91 0.49 -1.43 -13.32
CA TYR A 91 -0.58 -0.81 -12.54
C TYR A 91 -0.78 -1.52 -11.21
N ILE A 92 -1.00 -0.74 -10.15
CA ILE A 92 -1.30 -1.29 -8.83
C ILE A 92 -2.73 -1.81 -8.79
N THR A 93 -2.95 -2.97 -8.15
CA THR A 93 -4.31 -3.49 -7.95
C THR A 93 -4.95 -2.91 -6.69
N ARG A 94 -6.29 -3.00 -6.58
CA ARG A 94 -7.02 -2.55 -5.37
C ARG A 94 -6.60 -3.33 -4.12
N SER A 95 -6.30 -4.63 -4.25
CA SER A 95 -5.87 -5.48 -3.13
C SER A 95 -4.46 -5.15 -2.64
N GLU A 96 -3.58 -4.73 -3.56
CA GLU A 96 -2.26 -4.21 -3.20
C GLU A 96 -2.35 -2.87 -2.50
N ALA A 97 -3.10 -1.92 -3.07
CA ALA A 97 -3.28 -0.61 -2.48
C ALA A 97 -3.85 -0.70 -1.06
N VAL A 98 -4.90 -1.50 -0.83
CA VAL A 98 -5.53 -1.62 0.49
C VAL A 98 -4.61 -2.29 1.51
N THR A 99 -3.82 -3.29 1.09
CA THR A 99 -2.84 -3.95 1.97
C THR A 99 -1.78 -2.96 2.45
N ILE A 100 -1.23 -2.17 1.53
CA ILE A 100 -0.17 -1.20 1.84
C ILE A 100 -0.71 -0.09 2.74
N ILE A 101 -1.92 0.43 2.44
CA ILE A 101 -2.56 1.48 3.25
C ILE A 101 -2.84 0.97 4.67
N ASN A 102 -3.37 -0.26 4.82
CA ASN A 102 -3.60 -0.85 6.14
C ASN A 102 -2.31 -0.99 6.93
N LYS A 103 -1.24 -1.53 6.32
CA LYS A 103 0.09 -1.62 6.96
C LYS A 103 0.61 -0.25 7.39
N MET A 104 0.49 0.76 6.53
CA MET A 104 0.91 2.14 6.81
C MET A 104 0.15 2.73 8.01
N LEU A 105 -1.14 2.41 8.14
CA LEU A 105 -1.98 2.86 9.25
C LEU A 105 -1.90 1.96 10.48
N PHE A 106 -1.01 0.96 10.47
CA PHE A 106 -0.91 -0.07 11.51
C PHE A 106 -2.25 -0.77 11.77
N ARG A 107 -2.92 -1.25 10.72
CA ARG A 107 -4.21 -1.93 10.75
C ARG A 107 -4.16 -3.30 10.09
N GLY A 108 -4.99 -4.23 10.57
CA GLY A 108 -5.16 -5.56 10.02
C GLY A 108 -3.87 -6.41 9.91
N PRO A 109 -3.92 -7.54 9.17
CA PRO A 109 -5.12 -8.14 8.58
C PRO A 109 -6.14 -8.54 9.66
N LEU A 110 -7.42 -8.47 9.32
CA LEU A 110 -8.51 -8.91 10.20
C LEU A 110 -8.80 -10.40 10.01
N GLU A 111 -9.00 -11.11 11.11
CA GLU A 111 -9.36 -12.53 11.14
C GLU A 111 -10.72 -12.78 11.81
N GLY A 112 -11.33 -13.93 11.50
CA GLY A 112 -12.54 -14.41 12.19
C GLY A 112 -13.88 -13.87 11.67
N ALA A 113 -13.90 -13.20 10.51
CA ALA A 113 -15.13 -12.77 9.85
C ALA A 113 -15.10 -13.04 8.34
N LYS A 114 -16.27 -12.86 7.70
CA LYS A 114 -16.45 -13.05 6.25
C LYS A 114 -16.47 -11.72 5.51
N VAL A 115 -15.70 -11.62 4.43
CA VAL A 115 -15.78 -10.46 3.52
C VAL A 115 -17.16 -10.42 2.84
N PRO A 116 -17.74 -9.22 2.61
CA PRO A 116 -19.04 -9.08 1.97
C PRO A 116 -18.98 -9.12 0.43
N PHE A 117 -17.88 -9.61 -0.17
CA PHE A 117 -17.64 -9.59 -1.61
C PHE A 117 -17.62 -11.00 -2.19
N ALA A 118 -18.40 -11.22 -3.24
CA ALA A 118 -18.55 -12.53 -3.87
C ALA A 118 -17.32 -12.96 -4.70
N ASP A 119 -16.47 -12.01 -5.09
CA ASP A 119 -15.26 -12.21 -5.89
C ASP A 119 -13.98 -12.31 -5.04
N VAL A 120 -14.11 -12.43 -3.72
CA VAL A 120 -12.97 -12.54 -2.80
C VAL A 120 -13.07 -13.84 -2.00
N GLU A 121 -12.28 -14.84 -2.38
CA GLU A 121 -12.21 -16.14 -1.70
C GLU A 121 -11.43 -16.07 -0.39
N GLU A 122 -11.78 -16.90 0.61
CA GLU A 122 -11.14 -16.92 1.94
C GLU A 122 -9.62 -17.20 1.90
N GLY A 123 -9.16 -17.94 0.89
CA GLY A 123 -7.73 -18.21 0.66
C GLY A 123 -6.98 -17.09 -0.09
N TYR A 124 -7.65 -16.02 -0.50
CA TYR A 124 -7.00 -14.93 -1.23
C TYR A 124 -5.99 -14.21 -0.34
N TRP A 125 -4.79 -13.93 -0.87
CA TRP A 125 -3.67 -13.40 -0.08
C TRP A 125 -3.97 -12.08 0.66
N ALA A 126 -4.85 -11.25 0.12
CA ALA A 126 -5.25 -9.98 0.73
C ALA A 126 -6.58 -10.07 1.49
N TYR A 127 -7.14 -11.26 1.71
CA TYR A 127 -8.47 -11.46 2.29
C TYR A 127 -8.66 -10.67 3.59
N GLY A 128 -7.76 -10.85 4.56
CA GLY A 128 -7.85 -10.19 5.85
C GLY A 128 -7.68 -8.66 5.78
N HIS A 129 -6.89 -8.15 4.82
CA HIS A 129 -6.76 -6.70 4.60
C HIS A 129 -7.98 -6.11 3.88
N ILE A 130 -8.59 -6.85 2.97
CA ILE A 130 -9.87 -6.46 2.36
C ILE A 130 -10.94 -6.44 3.44
N LEU A 131 -11.02 -7.47 4.28
CA LEU A 131 -11.95 -7.57 5.40
C LEU A 131 -11.82 -6.40 6.37
N GLU A 132 -10.59 -6.11 6.81
CA GLU A 132 -10.26 -4.97 7.69
C GLU A 132 -10.82 -3.63 7.20
N SER A 133 -10.87 -3.44 5.88
CA SER A 133 -11.34 -2.20 5.26
C SER A 133 -12.81 -2.21 4.85
N SER A 134 -13.53 -3.31 5.08
CA SER A 134 -14.88 -3.52 4.54
C SER A 134 -16.00 -3.54 5.58
N ILE A 135 -15.66 -3.68 6.86
CA ILE A 135 -16.65 -3.80 7.93
C ILE A 135 -16.27 -2.95 9.14
N ASP A 136 -17.28 -2.39 9.80
CA ASP A 136 -17.13 -1.82 11.14
C ASP A 136 -16.94 -2.94 12.16
N HIS A 137 -15.93 -2.83 13.00
CA HIS A 137 -15.62 -3.86 13.99
C HIS A 137 -14.87 -3.29 15.20
N TYR A 138 -14.86 -4.06 16.29
CA TYR A 138 -13.94 -3.87 17.40
C TYR A 138 -12.88 -4.96 17.31
N TYR A 139 -11.66 -4.68 17.75
CA TYR A 139 -10.57 -5.63 17.65
C TYR A 139 -9.70 -5.68 18.91
N VAL A 140 -8.99 -6.80 19.04
CA VAL A 140 -7.78 -6.93 19.85
C VAL A 140 -6.63 -7.29 18.92
N ARG A 141 -5.42 -6.82 19.24
CA ARG A 141 -4.21 -7.11 18.47
C ARG A 141 -3.46 -8.28 19.09
N ASN A 142 -3.11 -9.28 18.28
CA ASN A 142 -2.34 -10.42 18.74
C ASN A 142 -0.81 -10.14 18.71
N LYS A 143 -0.01 -11.13 19.13
CA LYS A 143 1.46 -11.01 19.18
C LYS A 143 2.11 -10.87 17.79
N GLU A 144 1.41 -11.26 16.73
CA GLU A 144 1.85 -11.19 15.33
C GLU A 144 1.39 -9.91 14.64
N GLN A 145 0.81 -8.97 15.40
CA GLN A 145 0.26 -7.69 14.94
C GLN A 145 -1.01 -7.80 14.08
N SER A 146 -1.58 -8.99 13.87
CA SER A 146 -2.91 -9.12 13.24
C SER A 146 -4.03 -8.80 14.22
N GLU A 147 -5.19 -8.44 13.67
CA GLU A 147 -6.36 -7.99 14.40
C GLU A 147 -7.44 -9.08 14.38
N THR A 148 -8.06 -9.34 15.53
CA THR A 148 -9.14 -10.32 15.65
C THR A 148 -10.42 -9.62 16.09
N ILE A 149 -11.52 -9.89 15.39
CA ILE A 149 -12.82 -9.27 15.71
C ILE A 149 -13.31 -9.66 17.11
N VAL A 150 -13.84 -8.68 17.85
CA VAL A 150 -14.52 -8.88 19.13
C VAL A 150 -15.87 -8.18 19.15
N SER A 151 -16.82 -8.71 19.92
CA SER A 151 -18.07 -7.99 20.23
C SER A 151 -17.77 -6.75 21.09
N LYS A 152 -18.42 -5.61 20.82
CA LYS A 152 -18.29 -4.30 21.50
C LYS A 152 -17.65 -4.36 22.91
N LYS A 153 -16.54 -3.62 23.06
CA LYS A 153 -15.77 -3.29 24.29
C LYS A 153 -16.36 -3.90 25.58
N THR A 154 -15.82 -5.04 26.03
CA THR A 154 -15.82 -5.33 27.46
C THR A 154 -14.96 -4.23 28.09
N VAL A 155 -15.61 -3.28 28.75
CA VAL A 155 -14.95 -2.28 29.59
C VAL A 155 -14.47 -3.04 30.82
N GLU A 156 -13.16 -3.19 30.97
CA GLU A 156 -12.52 -3.29 32.29
C GLU A 156 -11.81 -1.97 32.57
#